data_AF-A0A512NNB2-F1
#
_entry.id   AF-A0A512NNB2-F1
#
_cell.length_a   1.000
_cell.length_b   1.000
_cell.length_c   1.000
_cell.angle_alpha   90.00
_cell.angle_beta   90.00
_cell.angle_gamma   90.00
#
_symmetry.space_group_name_H-M   'P 1'
#
loop_
_entity.id
_entity.type
_entity.pdbx_description
1 polymer ?
#
loop_
_entity_poly.entity_id
_entity_poly.type
_entity_poly.pdbx_seq_one_letter_code
_entity_poly.pdbx_strand_id
1 'polypeptide(L)' 'MKKAKVSVIKKKIGRPATGIGTLLGIRWHEPALKAIDDWRREQPDLPARGEAIRRLVEQALAKGGKR' A
#
# COMPACT_ATOMS: atom_id res chain seq x y z
N MET A 1 45.79 26.46 19.28
CA MET A 1 44.35 26.81 19.29
C MET A 1 43.55 25.58 18.84
N LYS A 2 42.71 24.99 19.71
CA LYS A 2 41.94 23.78 19.35
C LYS A 2 40.75 24.18 18.47
N LYS A 3 40.67 23.65 17.24
CA LYS A 3 39.49 23.83 16.37
C LYS A 3 38.33 22.99 16.91
N ALA A 4 37.17 23.62 17.12
CA ALA A 4 35.95 22.90 17.46
C ALA A 4 35.54 22.01 16.27
N LYS A 5 35.42 20.69 16.50
CA LYS A 5 34.75 19.78 15.56
C LYS A 5 33.26 20.02 15.69
N VAL A 6 32.66 20.75 14.75
CA VAL A 6 31.20 20.74 14.59
C VAL A 6 30.85 19.34 14.10
N SER A 7 30.40 18.47 15.01
CA SER A 7 29.77 17.22 14.62
C SER A 7 28.51 17.58 13.85
N VAL A 8 28.50 17.33 12.55
CA VAL A 8 27.32 17.45 11.68
C VAL A 8 26.38 16.31 12.04
N ILE A 9 25.79 16.34 13.23
CA ILE A 9 24.71 15.42 13.61
C ILE A 9 23.50 15.89 12.83
N LYS A 10 23.32 15.30 11.64
CA LYS A 10 22.21 15.59 10.75
C LYS A 10 20.92 15.20 11.49
N LYS A 11 20.09 16.19 11.82
CA LYS A 11 18.76 15.95 12.40
C LYS A 11 17.97 15.02 11.47
N LYS A 12 17.38 13.95 12.01
CA LYS A 12 16.38 13.15 11.28
C LYS A 12 15.16 14.04 11.07
N ILE A 13 15.05 14.64 9.89
CA ILE A 13 13.91 15.46 9.48
C ILE A 13 12.88 14.51 8.86
N GLY A 14 11.65 14.56 9.37
CA GLY A 14 10.52 13.82 8.82
C GLY A 14 9.95 12.78 9.78
N ARG A 15 8.71 12.36 9.52
CA ARG A 15 8.10 11.20 10.17
C ARG A 15 9.02 10.01 9.92
N PRO A 16 9.35 9.17 10.93
CA PRO A 16 10.01 7.89 10.67
C PRO A 16 9.25 7.15 9.57
N ALA A 17 9.95 6.42 8.70
CA ALA A 17 9.31 5.61 7.67
C ALA A 17 8.40 4.58 8.37
N THR A 18 7.15 4.95 8.59
CA THR A 18 6.15 4.08 9.20
C THR A 18 5.96 2.92 8.22
N GLY A 19 6.30 1.71 8.64
CA GLY A 19 5.86 0.48 7.97
C GLY A 19 4.33 0.51 7.82
N ILE A 20 3.72 -0.19 6.87
CA ILE A 20 3.98 -1.57 6.49
C ILE A 20 3.58 -1.74 5.01
N GLY A 21 4.48 -2.26 4.16
CA GLY A 21 4.23 -2.60 2.75
C GLY A 21 4.70 -1.57 1.70
N THR A 22 4.96 -2.04 0.48
CA THR A 22 5.33 -1.20 -0.67
C THR A 22 4.09 -0.50 -1.25
N LEU A 23 4.13 0.83 -1.39
CA LEU A 23 3.05 1.57 -2.05
C LEU A 23 3.05 1.25 -3.55
N LEU A 24 1.92 0.74 -4.06
CA LEU A 24 1.67 0.56 -5.49
C LEU A 24 0.80 1.72 -6.01
N GLY A 25 1.44 2.75 -6.54
CA GLY A 25 0.77 3.90 -7.16
C GLY A 25 0.48 3.65 -8.64
N ILE A 26 -0.63 2.97 -8.95
CA ILE A 26 -1.04 2.66 -10.33
C ILE A 26 -2.32 3.43 -10.68
N ARG A 27 -2.42 3.90 -11.93
CA ARG A 27 -3.64 4.51 -12.46
C ARG A 27 -4.58 3.43 -12.97
N TRP A 28 -5.82 3.44 -12.48
CA TRP A 28 -6.88 2.54 -12.91
C TRP A 28 -7.93 3.31 -13.69
N HIS A 29 -8.47 2.71 -14.74
CA HIS A 29 -9.58 3.27 -15.50
C HIS A 29 -10.92 3.02 -14.81
N GLU A 30 -11.92 3.85 -15.12
CA GLU A 30 -13.24 3.83 -14.47
C GLU A 30 -13.94 2.45 -14.49
N PRO A 31 -13.93 1.67 -15.60
CA PRO A 31 -14.60 0.37 -15.61
C PRO A 31 -14.04 -0.61 -14.57
N ALA A 32 -12.72 -0.62 -14.39
CA ALA A 32 -12.06 -1.49 -13.44
C ALA A 32 -12.32 -1.04 -11.99
N LEU A 33 -12.35 0.27 -11.74
CA LEU A 33 -12.71 0.81 -10.43
C LEU A 33 -14.16 0.49 -10.08
N LYS A 34 -15.08 0.62 -11.03
CA LYS A 34 -16.49 0.29 -10.86
C LYS A 34 -16.68 -1.19 -10.52
N ALA A 35 -16.02 -2.09 -11.24
CA ALA A 35 -16.10 -3.52 -10.95
C ALA A 35 -15.61 -3.87 -9.53
N ILE A 36 -14.52 -3.25 -9.06
CA ILE A 36 -14.04 -3.42 -7.68
C ILE A 36 -15.04 -2.86 -6.68
N ASP A 37 -15.58 -1.68 -6.94
CA ASP A 37 -16.52 -1.02 -6.04
C ASP A 37 -17.88 -1.72 -6.00
N ASP A 38 -18.30 -2.39 -7.08
CA ASP A 38 -19.50 -3.24 -7.10
C ASP A 38 -19.23 -4.52 -6.28
N TRP A 39 -18.11 -5.21 -6.54
CA TRP A 39 -17.73 -6.41 -5.78
C TRP A 39 -17.61 -6.16 -4.27
N ARG A 40 -17.04 -5.01 -3.87
CA ARG A 40 -16.87 -4.70 -2.44
C ARG A 40 -18.22 -4.45 -1.74
N ARG A 41 -19.25 -3.98 -2.47
CA ARG A 41 -20.61 -3.73 -1.93
C ARG A 41 -21.34 -5.01 -1.57
N GLU A 42 -20.98 -6.12 -2.20
CA GLU A 42 -21.52 -7.44 -1.91
C GLU A 42 -20.88 -8.08 -0.67
N GLN A 43 -19.78 -7.51 -0.15
CA GLN A 43 -19.10 -8.05 1.02
C GLN A 43 -19.79 -7.59 2.31
N PRO A 44 -19.92 -8.47 3.32
CA PRO A 44 -20.65 -8.18 4.56
C PRO A 44 -20.00 -7.05 5.39
N ASP A 45 -18.69 -6.88 5.30
CA ASP A 45 -17.91 -5.89 6.04
C ASP A 45 -17.62 -4.61 5.24
N LEU A 46 -18.11 -4.52 3.99
CA LEU A 46 -17.92 -3.40 3.06
C LEU A 46 -16.46 -2.86 3.07
N PRO A 47 -15.48 -3.68 2.68
CA PRO A 47 -14.08 -3.36 2.85
C PRO A 47 -13.67 -2.11 2.06
N ALA A 48 -12.67 -1.40 2.57
CA ALA A 48 -12.04 -0.30 1.82
C ALA A 48 -11.45 -0.82 0.50
N ARG A 49 -11.38 0.04 -0.52
CA ARG A 49 -10.93 -0.36 -1.88
C ARG A 49 -9.59 -1.08 -1.89
N GLY A 50 -8.62 -0.62 -1.09
CA GLY A 50 -7.31 -1.27 -0.99
C GLY A 50 -7.39 -2.69 -0.42
N GLU A 51 -8.28 -2.92 0.54
CA GLU A 51 -8.52 -4.23 1.13
C GLU A 51 -9.28 -5.16 0.19
N ALA A 52 -10.25 -4.61 -0.55
CA ALA A 52 -10.96 -5.34 -1.60
C ALA A 52 -9.98 -5.88 -2.66
N ILE A 53 -9.05 -5.03 -3.12
CA ILE A 53 -8.02 -5.44 -4.09
C ILE A 53 -7.13 -6.55 -3.52
N ARG A 54 -6.70 -6.48 -2.25
CA ARG A 54 -5.90 -7.55 -1.63
C ARG A 54 -6.63 -8.89 -1.63
N ARG A 55 -7.89 -8.91 -1.20
CA ARG A 55 -8.71 -10.12 -1.20
C ARG A 55 -8.89 -10.70 -2.60
N LEU A 56 -9.17 -9.85 -3.59
CA LEU A 56 -9.30 -10.27 -4.99
C LEU A 56 -8.01 -10.92 -5.51
N VAL A 57 -6.85 -10.34 -5.20
CA VAL A 57 -5.54 -10.89 -5.57
C VAL A 57 -5.28 -12.22 -4.86
N GLU A 58 -5.53 -12.32 -3.56
CA GLU A 58 -5.38 -13.57 -2.80
C GLU A 58 -6.25 -14.69 -3.37
N GLN A 59 -7.51 -14.40 -3.71
CA GLN A 59 -8.41 -15.37 -4.35
C GLN A 59 -7.90 -15.80 -5.73
N ALA A 60 -7.39 -14.87 -6.53
CA ALA A 60 -6.82 -15.20 -7.84
C ALA A 60 -5.57 -16.08 -7.72
N LEU A 61 -4.67 -15.76 -6.80
CA LEU A 61 -3.45 -16.54 -6.54
C LEU A 61 -3.76 -17.92 -5.96
N ALA A 62 -4.77 -18.04 -5.09
CA ALA A 62 -5.22 -19.32 -4.55
C ALA A 62 -5.83 -20.22 -5.64
N LYS A 63 -6.56 -19.64 -6.61
CA LYS A 63 -7.15 -20.39 -7.74
C LYS A 63 -6.13 -20.76 -8.82
N GLY A 64 -5.14 -19.89 -9.06
CA GLY A 64 -4.19 -19.99 -10.20
C GLY A 64 -2.79 -20.47 -9.84
N GLY A 65 -2.51 -20.79 -8.57
CA GLY A 65 -1.19 -21.23 -8.10
C GLY A 65 -0.90 -22.72 -8.28
N LYS A 66 -1.30 -23.35 -9.39
CA LYS A 66 -0.64 -24.58 -9.84
C LYS A 66 0.37 -24.17 -10.92
N ARG A 67 1.65 -24.19 -10.55
CA ARG A 67 2.73 -24.33 -11.53
C ARG A 67 2.63 -25.70 -12.19
#